data_AF-A0A2V5YE76-F1
#
_entry.id   AF-A0A2V5YE76-F1
#
_cell.length_a   1.000
_cell.length_b   1.000
_cell.length_c   1.000
_cell.angle_alpha   90.00
_cell.angle_beta   90.00
_cell.angle_gamma   90.00
#
_symmetry.space_group_name_H-M   'P 1'
#
loop_
_entity.id
_entity.type
_entity.pdbx_description
1 polymer ?
#
loop_
_entity_poly.entity_id
_entity_poly.type
_entity_poly.pdbx_seq_one_letter_code
_entity_poly.pdbx_strand_id
1 'polypeptide(L)'
;MRAVASVEQGASGNYSSSIVMNEHRIADDVMLMSFPWRTLGIDFRRNVTLLRLADGRVVVHSTAPFTEQDIAVIKRFGEPGWLVEATLMHDTFAKEGRAALPNITYLAPDGFAKATEVPTESLLPPPQEWDGEIDVFKIDGVRMNEHALFHRRSRTLVMADVFFSFPKEISGWPRFFVRRVMRMPRLFGISSFYRLFVIRDKEAFARSMSALLALDFERLVVAHWQPVETDAKRAVEQALR
;
A
#
# COMPACT_ATOMS: atom_id res chain seq x y z
N MET A 1 1.75 -9.82 25.83
CA MET A 1 2.89 -10.71 25.59
C MET A 1 3.02 -10.90 24.08
N ARG A 2 3.70 -9.97 23.39
CA ARG A 2 3.86 -10.00 21.93
C ARG A 2 5.13 -10.77 21.61
N ALA A 3 5.01 -11.83 20.82
CA ALA A 3 6.15 -12.57 20.30
C ALA A 3 6.88 -11.70 19.26
N VAL A 4 8.14 -11.38 19.54
CA VAL A 4 9.08 -10.79 18.60
C VAL A 4 9.50 -11.91 17.67
N ALA A 5 9.09 -11.86 16.41
CA ALA A 5 9.58 -12.78 15.39
C ALA A 5 10.95 -12.26 14.92
N SER A 6 12.02 -12.85 15.45
CA SER A 6 13.38 -12.66 14.94
C SER A 6 13.47 -13.19 13.51
N VAL A 7 13.95 -12.35 12.60
CA VAL A 7 14.30 -12.75 11.23
C VAL A 7 15.71 -13.33 11.27
N GLU A 8 15.83 -14.65 11.13
CA GLU A 8 17.11 -15.30 10.86
C GLU A 8 17.51 -15.08 9.39
N GLN A 9 18.68 -14.50 9.17
CA GLN A 9 19.38 -14.47 7.89
C GLN A 9 20.11 -15.80 7.68
N GLY A 10 19.85 -16.47 6.55
CA GLY A 10 20.50 -17.72 6.18
C GLY A 10 20.75 -17.85 4.67
N ALA A 11 22.01 -17.63 4.30
CA ALA A 11 22.81 -18.21 3.21
C ALA A 11 22.29 -18.25 1.75
N SER A 12 22.91 -17.38 0.94
CA SER A 12 23.53 -17.62 -0.38
C SER A 12 22.91 -18.66 -1.34
N GLY A 13 22.20 -18.16 -2.34
CA GLY A 13 21.95 -18.84 -3.61
C GLY A 13 22.15 -17.86 -4.78
N ASN A 14 22.90 -18.30 -5.79
CA ASN A 14 23.39 -17.54 -6.94
C ASN A 14 22.40 -16.52 -7.54
N TYR A 15 22.75 -15.23 -7.45
CA TYR A 15 22.09 -14.16 -8.20
C TYR A 15 22.49 -14.24 -9.67
N SER A 16 21.66 -14.90 -10.48
CA SER A 16 21.65 -14.64 -11.92
C SER A 16 20.91 -13.32 -12.14
N SER A 17 21.64 -12.35 -12.67
CA SER A 17 21.18 -11.01 -13.00
C SER A 17 20.15 -11.02 -14.13
N SER A 18 18.88 -11.12 -13.78
CA SER A 18 17.82 -10.47 -14.53
C SER A 18 17.25 -9.38 -13.63
N ILE A 19 17.49 -8.11 -13.97
CA ILE A 19 16.82 -6.98 -13.33
C ILE A 19 15.33 -7.19 -13.60
N VAL A 20 14.61 -7.81 -12.67
CA VAL A 20 13.17 -7.70 -12.64
C VAL A 20 12.93 -6.23 -12.36
N MET A 21 12.44 -5.48 -13.35
CA MET A 21 12.09 -4.09 -13.12
C MET A 21 11.07 -4.06 -11.99
N ASN A 22 11.49 -3.57 -10.82
CA ASN A 22 10.60 -3.37 -9.69
C ASN A 22 9.66 -2.18 -9.95
N GLU A 23 9.88 -1.43 -11.04
CA GLU A 23 9.13 -0.25 -11.45
C GLU A 23 8.04 -0.61 -12.47
N HIS A 24 6.81 -0.17 -12.21
CA HIS A 24 5.68 -0.29 -13.13
C HIS A 24 4.94 1.04 -13.21
N ARG A 25 4.88 1.64 -14.41
CA ARG A 25 4.23 2.93 -14.62
C ARG A 25 2.73 2.73 -14.83
N ILE A 26 1.91 3.20 -13.90
CA ILE A 26 0.45 3.08 -13.90
C ILE A 26 -0.20 4.21 -14.70
N ALA A 27 0.38 5.41 -14.59
CA ALA A 27 0.05 6.62 -15.33
C ALA A 27 1.30 7.51 -15.38
N ASP A 28 1.26 8.62 -16.11
CA ASP A 28 2.43 9.52 -16.21
C ASP A 28 2.94 9.98 -14.84
N ASP A 29 2.02 10.20 -13.91
CA ASP A 29 2.27 10.72 -12.56
C ASP A 29 1.99 9.70 -11.45
N VAL A 30 1.86 8.43 -11.82
CA VAL A 30 1.75 7.33 -10.86
C VAL A 30 2.68 6.19 -11.23
N MET A 31 3.61 5.89 -10.34
CA MET A 31 4.54 4.77 -10.47
C MET A 31 4.41 3.81 -9.30
N LEU A 32 4.43 2.52 -9.58
CA LEU A 32 4.45 1.46 -8.58
C LEU A 32 5.87 0.89 -8.51
N MET A 33 6.42 0.81 -7.31
CA MET A 33 7.65 0.08 -7.01
C MET A 33 7.31 -1.15 -6.16
N SER A 34 7.77 -2.33 -6.56
CA SER A 34 7.41 -3.61 -5.91
C SER A 34 8.62 -4.30 -5.30
N PHE A 35 8.52 -4.63 -4.01
CA PHE A 35 9.60 -5.19 -3.20
C PHE A 35 9.22 -6.57 -2.67
N PRO A 36 10.18 -7.51 -2.52
CA PRO A 36 9.90 -8.80 -1.88
C PRO A 36 9.45 -8.63 -0.44
N TRP A 37 8.37 -9.30 -0.06
CA TRP A 37 7.98 -9.43 1.36
C TRP A 37 7.37 -10.81 1.57
N ARG A 38 8.09 -11.67 2.28
CA ARG A 38 7.78 -13.10 2.43
C ARG A 38 7.43 -13.45 3.85
N THR A 39 6.28 -14.09 4.03
CA THR A 39 5.84 -14.64 5.31
C THR A 39 4.97 -15.88 5.08
N LEU A 40 4.95 -16.82 6.02
CA LEU A 40 4.18 -18.08 5.91
C LEU A 40 4.47 -18.90 4.63
N GLY A 41 5.68 -18.78 4.07
CA GLY A 41 6.03 -19.42 2.80
C GLY A 41 5.35 -18.79 1.57
N ILE A 42 4.87 -17.56 1.70
CA ILE A 42 4.15 -16.80 0.66
C ILE A 42 4.88 -15.49 0.43
N ASP A 43 5.15 -15.17 -0.83
CA ASP A 43 5.56 -13.82 -1.22
C ASP A 43 4.29 -12.99 -1.37
N PHE A 44 4.05 -12.08 -0.43
CA PHE A 44 2.95 -11.12 -0.49
C PHE A 44 3.32 -9.88 -1.30
N ARG A 45 4.63 -9.68 -1.52
CA ARG A 45 5.23 -8.42 -1.98
C ARG A 45 4.81 -7.20 -1.17
N ARG A 46 5.60 -6.13 -1.25
CA ARG A 46 5.27 -4.81 -0.73
C ARG A 46 5.30 -3.84 -1.89
N ASN A 47 4.21 -3.14 -2.11
CA ASN A 47 4.14 -2.09 -3.09
C ASN A 47 4.33 -0.72 -2.42
N VAL A 48 5.23 0.07 -2.99
CA VAL A 48 5.38 1.49 -2.72
C VAL A 48 4.84 2.24 -3.93
N THR A 49 3.98 3.22 -3.71
CA THR A 49 3.36 3.99 -4.80
C THR A 49 3.88 5.41 -4.78
N LEU A 50 4.38 5.88 -5.91
CA LEU A 50 4.82 7.25 -6.11
C LEU A 50 3.70 8.02 -6.81
N LEU A 51 3.25 9.11 -6.19
CA LEU A 51 2.28 10.04 -6.76
C LEU A 51 2.96 11.38 -6.98
N ARG A 52 3.06 11.85 -8.23
CA ARG A 52 3.69 13.14 -8.55
C ARG A 52 2.65 14.24 -8.67
N LEU A 53 2.85 15.30 -7.90
CA LEU A 53 2.06 16.54 -7.95
C LEU A 53 2.45 17.40 -9.15
N ALA A 54 1.64 18.41 -9.46
CA ALA A 54 1.83 19.30 -10.60
C ALA A 54 3.15 20.12 -10.50
N ASP A 55 3.60 20.41 -9.28
CA ASP A 55 4.87 21.10 -9.01
C ASP A 55 6.12 20.19 -9.12
N GLY A 56 5.92 18.90 -9.41
CA GLY A 56 6.99 17.92 -9.56
C GLY A 56 7.42 17.21 -8.26
N ARG A 57 6.88 17.60 -7.09
CA ARG A 57 7.11 16.88 -5.85
C ARG A 57 6.37 15.54 -5.83
N VAL A 58 6.91 14.58 -5.09
CA VAL A 58 6.42 13.21 -5.03
C VAL A 58 5.99 12.84 -3.61
N VAL A 59 4.79 12.29 -3.53
CA VAL A 59 4.30 11.57 -2.36
C VAL A 59 4.70 10.09 -2.51
N VAL A 60 5.50 9.60 -1.58
CA VAL A 60 5.93 8.20 -1.48
C VAL A 60 5.01 7.47 -0.51
N HIS A 61 4.04 6.74 -1.04
CA HIS A 61 3.08 5.96 -0.26
C HIS A 61 3.59 4.54 0.02
N SER A 62 3.71 4.22 1.30
CA SER A 62 4.33 3.04 1.92
C SER A 62 5.85 3.02 1.88
N THR A 63 6.43 2.18 2.73
CA THR A 63 7.88 1.99 2.91
C THR A 63 8.35 0.60 2.52
N ALA A 64 9.63 0.52 2.16
CA ALA A 64 10.36 -0.70 1.85
C ALA A 64 11.83 -0.54 2.27
N PRO A 65 12.62 -1.63 2.31
CA PRO A 65 14.07 -1.53 2.53
C PRO A 65 14.75 -0.99 1.27
N PHE A 66 14.60 0.31 1.02
CA PHE A 66 15.10 0.98 -0.17
C PHE A 66 16.62 0.90 -0.27
N THR A 67 17.11 0.52 -1.44
CA THR A 67 18.53 0.65 -1.83
C THR A 67 18.82 2.05 -2.36
N GLU A 68 20.09 2.41 -2.51
CA GLU A 68 20.49 3.67 -3.16
C GLU A 68 19.92 3.79 -4.58
N GLN A 69 19.84 2.66 -5.31
CA GLN A 69 19.23 2.62 -6.63
C GLN A 69 17.74 2.94 -6.57
N ASP A 70 17.00 2.39 -5.60
CA ASP A 70 15.58 2.69 -5.42
C ASP A 70 15.37 4.18 -5.11
N ILE A 71 16.20 4.78 -4.25
CA ILE A 71 16.13 6.22 -3.97
C ILE A 71 16.41 7.05 -5.23
N ALA A 72 17.36 6.63 -6.07
CA ALA A 72 17.63 7.28 -7.35
C ALA A 72 16.45 7.17 -8.32
N VAL A 73 15.69 6.07 -8.30
CA VAL A 73 14.45 5.92 -9.07
C VAL A 73 13.40 6.91 -8.59
N ILE A 74 13.17 7.00 -7.27
CA ILE A 74 12.19 7.93 -6.69
C ILE A 74 12.55 9.38 -7.10
N LYS A 75 13.81 9.78 -6.93
CA LYS A 75 14.29 11.14 -7.29
C LYS A 75 14.21 11.43 -8.80
N ARG A 76 14.42 10.42 -9.65
CA ARG A 76 14.25 10.55 -11.10
C ARG A 76 12.78 10.70 -11.48
N PHE A 77 11.88 10.11 -10.71
CA PHE A 77 10.44 10.28 -10.92
C PHE A 77 9.95 11.67 -10.52
N GLY A 78 10.53 12.27 -9.49
CA GLY A 78 10.34 13.65 -9.03
C GLY A 78 10.97 13.89 -7.66
N GLU A 79 10.91 15.11 -7.14
CA GLU A 79 11.54 15.43 -5.84
C GLU A 79 10.72 14.85 -4.69
N PRO A 80 11.24 13.94 -3.85
CA PRO A 80 10.48 13.38 -2.74
C PRO A 80 10.09 14.48 -1.75
N GLY A 81 8.79 14.72 -1.56
CA GLY A 81 8.28 15.73 -0.63
C GLY A 81 7.72 15.13 0.66
N TRP A 82 7.10 13.96 0.55
CA TRP A 82 6.45 13.29 1.67
C TRP A 82 6.64 11.79 1.62
N LEU A 83 6.91 11.19 2.78
CA LEU A 83 6.71 9.77 3.03
C LEU A 83 5.34 9.60 3.69
N VAL A 84 4.57 8.60 3.29
CA VAL A 84 3.21 8.38 3.80
C VAL A 84 3.01 6.92 4.11
N GLU A 85 2.59 6.61 5.33
CA GLU A 85 1.87 5.36 5.59
C GLU A 85 0.38 5.69 5.67
N ALA A 86 -0.46 4.82 5.13
CA ALA A 86 -1.91 5.05 5.14
C ALA A 86 -2.66 4.12 6.12
N THR A 87 -1.95 3.28 6.88
CA THR A 87 -2.56 2.34 7.82
C THR A 87 -1.60 1.98 8.95
N LEU A 88 -2.14 1.54 10.08
CA LEU A 88 -1.34 1.02 11.20
C LEU A 88 -0.77 -0.38 10.94
N MET A 89 -1.09 -1.03 9.81
CA MET A 89 -0.63 -2.38 9.48
C MET A 89 0.64 -2.45 8.62
N HIS A 90 1.05 -1.36 7.96
CA HIS A 90 2.24 -1.31 7.11
C HIS A 90 3.48 -0.82 7.86
N ASP A 91 3.65 -1.29 9.09
CA ASP A 91 4.76 -0.86 9.95
C ASP A 91 6.10 -1.54 9.67
N THR A 92 6.10 -2.64 8.91
CA THR A 92 7.23 -3.58 8.83
C THR A 92 8.54 -2.95 8.38
N PHE A 93 8.49 -1.96 7.48
CA PHE A 93 9.68 -1.30 6.94
C PHE A 93 9.75 0.19 7.31
N ALA A 94 8.97 0.61 8.32
CA ALA A 94 8.84 2.02 8.65
C ALA A 94 10.18 2.64 9.09
N LYS A 95 11.00 1.89 9.84
CA LYS A 95 12.32 2.34 10.31
C LYS A 95 13.30 2.47 9.15
N GLU A 96 13.34 1.49 8.26
CA GLU A 96 14.17 1.45 7.06
C GLU A 96 13.79 2.55 6.07
N GLY A 97 12.49 2.71 5.79
CA GLY A 97 11.98 3.76 4.92
C GLY A 97 12.29 5.16 5.45
N ARG A 98 12.12 5.38 6.76
CA ARG A 98 12.50 6.65 7.40
C ARG A 98 14.01 6.90 7.33
N ALA A 99 14.83 5.88 7.54
CA ALA A 99 16.28 6.02 7.45
C ALA A 99 16.74 6.34 6.01
N ALA A 100 16.07 5.80 5.00
CA ALA A 100 16.39 6.05 3.60
C ALA A 100 15.92 7.44 3.09
N LEU A 101 14.85 7.99 3.67
CA LEU A 101 14.32 9.32 3.36
C LEU A 101 14.19 10.17 4.65
N PRO A 102 15.32 10.57 5.28
CA PRO A 102 15.30 11.17 6.61
C PRO A 102 14.88 12.65 6.62
N ASN A 103 14.96 13.33 5.47
CA ASN A 103 14.82 14.80 5.39
C ASN A 103 13.44 15.27 4.89
N ILE A 104 12.52 14.35 4.65
CA ILE A 104 11.17 14.67 4.17
C ILE A 104 10.14 14.48 5.28
N THR A 105 9.00 15.16 5.18
CA THR A 105 7.89 14.99 6.12
C THR A 105 7.36 13.56 6.04
N TYR A 106 7.16 12.93 7.19
CA TYR A 106 6.59 11.59 7.27
C TYR A 106 5.19 11.64 7.88
N LEU A 107 4.17 11.44 7.05
CA LEU A 107 2.77 11.46 7.45
C LEU A 107 2.25 10.04 7.71
N ALA A 108 1.44 9.87 8.75
CA ALA A 108 0.78 8.60 9.02
C ALA A 108 -0.54 8.81 9.80
N PRO A 109 -1.41 7.79 9.88
CA PRO A 109 -2.60 7.85 10.71
C PRO A 109 -2.23 7.95 12.19
N ASP A 110 -3.09 8.60 12.96
CA ASP A 110 -2.94 8.68 14.41
C ASP A 110 -2.74 7.28 15.02
N GLY A 111 -1.73 7.17 15.88
CA GLY A 111 -1.32 5.92 16.52
C GLY A 111 -0.14 5.20 15.85
N PHE A 112 0.24 5.59 14.62
CA PHE A 112 1.34 4.93 13.90
C PHE A 112 2.68 5.09 14.63
N ALA A 113 3.07 6.32 14.99
CA ALA A 113 4.32 6.56 15.73
C ALA A 113 4.40 5.76 17.04
N LYS A 114 3.29 5.61 17.75
CA LYS A 114 3.23 4.81 18.99
C LYS A 114 3.41 3.32 18.72
N ALA A 115 2.92 2.82 17.58
CA ALA A 115 3.03 1.42 17.21
C ALA A 115 4.43 1.04 16.73
N THR A 116 5.14 1.97 16.07
CA THR A 116 6.38 1.70 15.34
C THR A 116 7.64 2.31 15.97
N GLU A 117 7.46 3.26 16.91
CA GLU A 117 8.53 4.13 17.45
C GLU A 117 9.19 5.03 16.39
N VAL A 118 8.56 5.18 15.22
CA VAL A 118 9.03 6.07 14.16
C VAL A 118 8.28 7.40 14.24
N PRO A 119 8.98 8.54 14.40
CA PRO A 119 8.33 9.85 14.42
C PRO A 119 7.58 10.10 13.10
N THR A 120 6.30 10.45 13.22
CA THR A 120 5.41 10.82 12.11
C THR A 120 4.52 11.98 12.53
N GLU A 121 4.12 12.78 11.56
CA GLU A 121 3.08 13.80 11.69
C GLU A 121 1.73 13.21 11.26
N SER A 122 0.63 13.85 11.65
CA SER A 122 -0.70 13.33 11.30
C SER A 122 -0.97 13.49 9.80
N LEU A 123 -1.50 12.45 9.18
CA LEU A 123 -1.95 12.47 7.78
C LEU A 123 -3.19 13.33 7.57
N LEU A 124 -3.95 13.65 8.63
CA LEU A 124 -5.15 14.48 8.56
C LEU A 124 -5.03 15.73 9.45
N PRO A 125 -5.37 16.93 8.93
CA PRO A 125 -5.66 17.21 7.51
C PRO A 125 -4.44 16.98 6.61
N PRO A 126 -4.63 16.63 5.32
CA PRO A 126 -3.52 16.50 4.39
C PRO A 126 -2.82 17.86 4.17
N PRO A 127 -1.55 17.86 3.71
CA PRO A 127 -0.83 19.08 3.35
C PRO A 127 -1.62 19.92 2.34
N GLN A 128 -1.59 21.24 2.51
CA GLN A 128 -2.27 22.18 1.62
C GLN A 128 -1.78 22.05 0.18
N GLU A 129 -0.51 21.64 -0.02
CA GLU A 129 0.05 21.45 -1.35
C GLU A 129 -0.57 20.27 -2.12
N TRP A 130 -1.39 19.45 -1.47
CA TRP A 130 -2.14 18.39 -2.12
C TRP A 130 -3.53 18.84 -2.57
N ASP A 131 -3.95 20.07 -2.24
CA ASP A 131 -5.27 20.60 -2.53
C ASP A 131 -5.61 20.51 -4.02
N GLY A 132 -6.70 19.81 -4.34
CA GLY A 132 -7.15 19.59 -5.71
C GLY A 132 -6.34 18.55 -6.50
N GLU A 133 -5.31 17.95 -5.91
CA GLU A 133 -4.46 16.92 -6.53
C GLU A 133 -4.64 15.54 -5.90
N ILE A 134 -4.50 15.43 -4.57
CA ILE A 134 -4.65 14.19 -3.80
C ILE A 134 -5.68 14.40 -2.69
N ASP A 135 -6.81 13.71 -2.79
CA ASP A 135 -7.77 13.64 -1.69
C ASP A 135 -7.41 12.47 -0.76
N VAL A 136 -7.48 12.68 0.55
CA VAL A 136 -7.26 11.64 1.57
C VAL A 136 -8.58 11.28 2.26
N PHE A 137 -8.97 10.01 2.19
CA PHE A 137 -10.22 9.51 2.78
C PHE A 137 -9.93 8.53 3.89
N LYS A 138 -10.32 8.87 5.12
CA LYS A 138 -10.32 7.90 6.22
C LYS A 138 -11.35 6.81 5.96
N ILE A 139 -10.96 5.56 6.18
CA ILE A 139 -11.86 4.41 6.16
C ILE A 139 -12.36 4.18 7.58
N ASP A 140 -13.62 4.52 7.84
CA ASP A 140 -14.22 4.29 9.13
C ASP A 140 -14.65 2.83 9.32
N GLY A 141 -14.85 2.46 10.58
CA GLY A 141 -15.26 1.11 10.97
C GLY A 141 -14.16 0.05 10.94
N VAL A 142 -12.92 0.43 10.61
CA VAL A 142 -11.73 -0.42 10.74
C VAL A 142 -10.85 0.04 11.90
N ARG A 143 -10.34 -0.91 12.70
CA ARG A 143 -9.46 -0.57 13.84
C ARG A 143 -8.02 -0.22 13.45
N MET A 144 -7.67 -0.33 12.17
CA MET A 144 -6.31 -0.10 11.65
C MET A 144 -6.11 1.31 11.11
N ASN A 145 -7.11 2.18 11.25
CA ASN A 145 -7.05 3.58 10.85
C ASN A 145 -6.55 3.73 9.41
N GLU A 146 -7.10 2.92 8.50
CA GLU A 146 -6.67 2.91 7.10
C GLU A 146 -7.25 4.12 6.37
N HIS A 147 -6.46 4.69 5.46
CA HIS A 147 -6.81 5.83 4.63
C HIS A 147 -6.60 5.46 3.16
N ALA A 148 -7.44 5.99 2.29
CA ALA A 148 -7.28 5.95 0.85
C ALA A 148 -6.69 7.27 0.36
N LEU A 149 -5.78 7.22 -0.60
CA LEU A 149 -5.31 8.39 -1.33
C LEU A 149 -5.88 8.34 -2.74
N PHE A 150 -6.64 9.36 -3.14
CA PHE A 150 -7.17 9.47 -4.50
C PHE A 150 -6.42 10.56 -5.26
N HIS A 151 -5.55 10.13 -6.17
CA HIS A 151 -4.84 11.03 -7.07
C HIS A 151 -5.76 11.38 -8.26
N ARG A 152 -6.27 12.61 -8.23
CA ARG A 152 -7.36 13.07 -9.12
C ARG A 152 -6.96 13.05 -10.59
N ARG A 153 -5.78 13.58 -10.91
CA ARG A 153 -5.33 13.76 -12.30
C ARG A 153 -5.23 12.43 -13.06
N SER A 154 -4.76 11.38 -12.40
CA SER A 154 -4.66 10.04 -12.99
C SER A 154 -5.87 9.15 -12.74
N ARG A 155 -6.86 9.64 -11.97
CA ARG A 155 -8.01 8.87 -11.48
C ARG A 155 -7.59 7.55 -10.84
N THR A 156 -6.53 7.60 -10.01
CA THR A 156 -5.98 6.43 -9.33
C THR A 156 -6.29 6.47 -7.85
N LEU A 157 -6.99 5.44 -7.36
CA LEU A 157 -7.17 5.19 -5.95
C LEU A 157 -6.02 4.34 -5.43
N VAL A 158 -5.37 4.76 -4.35
CA VAL A 158 -4.32 4.01 -3.66
C VAL A 158 -4.87 3.57 -2.31
N MET A 159 -4.87 2.26 -2.10
CA MET A 159 -5.31 1.60 -0.86
C MET A 159 -4.15 0.75 -0.31
N ALA A 160 -4.21 0.45 0.98
CA ALA A 160 -3.28 -0.46 1.62
C ALA A 160 -3.88 -1.88 1.72
N ASP A 161 -4.24 -2.32 2.92
CA ASP A 161 -4.57 -3.71 3.24
C ASP A 161 -6.06 -4.05 3.20
N VAL A 162 -6.97 -3.09 2.95
CA VAL A 162 -8.39 -3.44 2.71
C VAL A 162 -8.48 -4.46 1.58
N PHE A 163 -7.78 -4.22 0.47
CA PHE A 163 -7.81 -5.05 -0.73
C PHE A 163 -6.46 -5.71 -0.98
N PHE A 164 -6.49 -7.02 -1.18
CA PHE A 164 -5.33 -7.79 -1.65
C PHE A 164 -5.56 -8.19 -3.11
N SER A 165 -4.50 -8.24 -3.91
CA SER A 165 -4.56 -8.56 -5.34
C SER A 165 -3.39 -9.45 -5.77
N PHE A 166 -3.60 -10.76 -5.78
CA PHE A 166 -2.55 -11.72 -6.11
C PHE A 166 -2.55 -12.09 -7.61
N PRO A 167 -1.37 -12.36 -8.19
CA PRO A 167 -1.26 -12.77 -9.59
C PRO A 167 -1.95 -14.11 -9.83
N LYS A 168 -2.52 -14.28 -11.03
CA LYS A 168 -3.25 -15.52 -11.39
C LYS A 168 -2.32 -16.74 -11.45
N GLU A 169 -1.04 -16.47 -11.67
CA GLU A 169 0.06 -17.41 -11.82
C GLU A 169 0.49 -18.03 -10.48
N ILE A 170 0.05 -17.52 -9.32
CA ILE A 170 0.36 -18.19 -8.05
C ILE A 170 -0.18 -19.62 -8.06
N SER A 171 0.65 -20.55 -7.61
CA SER A 171 0.39 -21.99 -7.59
C SER A 171 0.77 -22.59 -6.24
N GLY A 172 0.53 -23.90 -6.06
CA GLY A 172 0.91 -24.63 -4.85
C GLY A 172 0.37 -24.04 -3.54
N TRP A 173 1.23 -23.99 -2.52
CA TRP A 173 0.90 -23.50 -1.18
C TRP A 173 0.37 -22.06 -1.16
N PRO A 174 1.01 -21.06 -1.80
CA PRO A 174 0.47 -19.69 -1.88
C PRO A 174 -0.96 -19.63 -2.42
N ARG A 175 -1.24 -20.34 -3.52
CA ARG A 175 -2.59 -20.36 -4.11
C ARG A 175 -3.61 -20.99 -3.18
N PHE A 176 -3.24 -22.10 -2.54
CA PHE A 176 -4.09 -22.77 -1.56
C PHE A 176 -4.40 -21.83 -0.39
N PHE A 177 -3.38 -21.20 0.20
CA PHE A 177 -3.54 -20.29 1.32
C PHE A 177 -4.46 -19.11 0.98
N VAL A 178 -4.20 -18.39 -0.12
CA VAL A 178 -5.01 -17.23 -0.53
C VAL A 178 -6.47 -17.65 -0.77
N ARG A 179 -6.71 -18.75 -1.49
CA ARG A 179 -8.08 -19.17 -1.85
C ARG A 179 -8.83 -19.79 -0.69
N ARG A 180 -8.17 -20.55 0.19
CA ARG A 180 -8.82 -21.36 1.23
C ARG A 180 -8.72 -20.74 2.62
N VAL A 181 -7.56 -20.20 2.98
CA VAL A 181 -7.30 -19.64 4.31
C VAL A 181 -7.70 -18.17 4.37
N MET A 182 -7.27 -17.34 3.40
CA MET A 182 -7.72 -15.95 3.29
C MET A 182 -9.12 -15.82 2.67
N ARG A 183 -9.69 -16.92 2.16
CA ARG A 183 -11.01 -17.02 1.51
C ARG A 183 -11.20 -16.04 0.34
N MET A 184 -10.16 -15.88 -0.49
CA MET A 184 -10.18 -15.04 -1.70
C MET A 184 -10.13 -15.90 -2.96
N PRO A 185 -11.26 -16.50 -3.41
CA PRO A 185 -11.26 -17.44 -4.53
C PRO A 185 -10.90 -16.80 -5.88
N ARG A 186 -11.11 -15.48 -6.02
CA ARG A 186 -10.78 -14.69 -7.22
C ARG A 186 -9.37 -14.11 -7.19
N LEU A 187 -8.59 -14.38 -6.15
CA LEU A 187 -7.25 -13.82 -5.91
C LEU A 187 -7.22 -12.30 -5.71
N PHE A 188 -8.37 -11.63 -5.83
CA PHE A 188 -8.60 -10.24 -5.46
C PHE A 188 -9.70 -10.15 -4.40
N GLY A 189 -9.55 -9.25 -3.44
CA GLY A 189 -10.60 -8.83 -2.52
C GLY A 189 -10.15 -8.60 -1.09
N ILE A 190 -11.13 -8.55 -0.18
CA ILE A 190 -10.90 -8.36 1.26
C ILE A 190 -10.73 -9.73 1.91
N SER A 191 -9.59 -9.95 2.56
CA SER A 191 -9.32 -11.24 3.23
C SER A 191 -10.29 -11.52 4.37
N SER A 192 -10.55 -12.79 4.66
CA SER A 192 -11.38 -13.19 5.81
C SER A 192 -10.81 -12.72 7.15
N PHE A 193 -9.49 -12.61 7.26
CA PHE A 193 -8.84 -12.07 8.46
C PHE A 193 -9.13 -10.59 8.63
N TYR A 194 -9.06 -9.81 7.55
CA TYR A 194 -9.43 -8.38 7.59
C TYR A 194 -10.90 -8.23 7.99
N ARG A 195 -11.80 -9.00 7.37
CA ARG A 195 -13.24 -8.98 7.69
C ARG A 195 -13.54 -9.34 9.15
N LEU A 196 -12.84 -10.33 9.71
CA LEU A 196 -13.11 -10.84 11.06
C LEU A 196 -12.43 -10.01 12.16
N PHE A 197 -11.21 -9.54 11.91
CA PHE A 197 -10.37 -8.94 12.95
C PHE A 197 -10.12 -7.45 12.78
N VAL A 198 -10.33 -6.87 11.59
CA VAL A 198 -10.04 -5.46 11.33
C VAL A 198 -11.32 -4.63 11.27
N ILE A 199 -12.36 -5.10 10.57
CA ILE A 199 -13.67 -4.44 10.55
C ILE A 199 -14.37 -4.65 11.91
N ARG A 200 -14.71 -3.55 12.59
CA ARG A 200 -15.37 -3.51 13.90
C ARG A 200 -16.73 -2.86 13.87
N ASP A 201 -16.95 -1.92 12.96
CA ASP A 201 -18.25 -1.37 12.63
C ASP A 201 -18.50 -1.57 11.14
N LYS A 202 -19.41 -2.51 10.82
CA LYS A 202 -19.72 -2.89 9.45
C LYS A 202 -20.49 -1.80 8.71
N GLU A 203 -21.31 -1.01 9.42
CA GLU A 203 -22.10 0.04 8.80
C GLU A 203 -21.23 1.24 8.46
N ALA A 204 -20.33 1.64 9.37
CA ALA A 204 -19.35 2.69 9.10
C ALA A 204 -18.40 2.29 7.96
N PHE A 205 -17.96 1.03 7.94
CA PHE A 205 -17.16 0.51 6.84
C PHE A 205 -17.93 0.55 5.51
N ALA A 206 -19.18 0.10 5.49
CA ALA A 206 -20.01 0.14 4.29
C ALA A 206 -20.26 1.57 3.78
N ARG A 207 -20.48 2.54 4.67
CA ARG A 207 -20.57 3.97 4.32
C ARG A 207 -19.27 4.47 3.69
N SER A 208 -18.13 4.14 4.28
CA SER A 208 -16.81 4.52 3.76
C SER A 208 -16.56 3.93 2.37
N MET A 209 -16.88 2.65 2.16
CA MET A 209 -16.75 2.01 0.85
C MET A 209 -17.71 2.60 -0.19
N SER A 210 -18.92 2.99 0.22
CA SER A 210 -19.87 3.68 -0.67
C SER A 210 -19.36 5.06 -1.08
N ALA A 211 -18.77 5.81 -0.14
CA ALA A 211 -18.14 7.10 -0.43
C ALA A 211 -16.95 6.94 -1.39
N LEU A 212 -16.09 5.93 -1.19
CA LEU A 212 -15.01 5.62 -2.12
C LEU A 212 -15.53 5.29 -3.53
N LEU A 213 -16.57 4.47 -3.66
CA LEU A 213 -17.15 4.09 -4.95
C LEU A 213 -17.78 5.29 -5.71
N ALA A 214 -18.17 6.34 -4.98
CA ALA A 214 -18.65 7.59 -5.57
C ALA A 214 -17.51 8.42 -6.22
N LEU A 215 -16.25 8.23 -5.81
CA LEU A 215 -15.11 8.87 -6.45
C LEU A 215 -14.93 8.38 -7.88
N ASP A 216 -14.46 9.24 -8.77
CA ASP A 216 -14.31 8.90 -10.18
C ASP A 216 -12.96 8.23 -10.51
N PHE A 217 -12.60 7.17 -9.78
CA PHE A 217 -11.37 6.42 -10.04
C PHE A 217 -11.55 5.35 -11.14
N GLU A 218 -10.51 5.18 -11.96
CA GLU A 218 -10.41 4.15 -12.99
C GLU A 218 -9.48 3.00 -12.58
N ARG A 219 -8.49 3.32 -11.75
CA ARG A 219 -7.40 2.43 -11.34
C ARG A 219 -7.38 2.30 -9.83
N LEU A 220 -7.02 1.12 -9.34
CA LEU A 220 -6.78 0.84 -7.93
C LEU A 220 -5.38 0.25 -7.75
N VAL A 221 -4.55 0.93 -6.98
CA VAL A 221 -3.29 0.39 -6.48
C VAL A 221 -3.52 -0.17 -5.08
N VAL A 222 -2.94 -1.34 -4.80
CA VAL A 222 -3.00 -2.01 -3.50
C VAL A 222 -1.61 -2.25 -2.93
N ALA A 223 -1.55 -2.50 -1.63
CA ALA A 223 -0.35 -2.86 -0.86
C ALA A 223 0.47 -4.03 -1.43
N HIS A 224 -0.20 -4.97 -2.08
CA HIS A 224 0.31 -6.30 -2.36
C HIS A 224 0.09 -6.68 -3.81
N TRP A 225 1.19 -6.95 -4.51
CA TRP A 225 1.22 -7.47 -5.88
C TRP A 225 0.61 -6.55 -6.94
N GLN A 226 -0.49 -6.93 -7.60
CA GLN A 226 -0.89 -6.35 -8.87
C GLN A 226 -1.93 -5.25 -8.69
N PRO A 227 -1.72 -4.05 -9.26
CA PRO A 227 -2.77 -3.05 -9.33
C PRO A 227 -3.92 -3.54 -10.22
N VAL A 228 -5.10 -2.95 -10.04
CA VAL A 228 -6.25 -3.11 -10.93
C VAL A 228 -6.33 -1.89 -11.82
N GLU A 229 -5.83 -2.01 -13.05
CA GLU A 229 -5.68 -0.87 -13.97
C GLU A 229 -6.91 -0.60 -14.85
N THR A 230 -7.84 -1.55 -14.92
CA THR A 230 -9.10 -1.44 -15.68
C THR A 230 -10.26 -1.95 -14.84
N ASP A 231 -11.43 -1.34 -15.00
CA ASP A 231 -12.67 -1.68 -14.28
C ASP A 231 -12.50 -1.75 -12.74
N ALA A 232 -11.64 -0.88 -12.17
CA ALA A 232 -11.32 -0.95 -10.74
C ALA A 232 -12.54 -0.81 -9.84
N LYS A 233 -13.51 0.04 -10.20
CA LYS A 233 -14.80 0.15 -9.48
C LYS A 233 -15.54 -1.17 -9.42
N ARG A 234 -15.66 -1.86 -10.56
CA ARG A 234 -16.34 -3.16 -10.64
C ARG A 234 -15.61 -4.21 -9.81
N ALA A 235 -14.28 -4.20 -9.80
CA ALA A 235 -13.50 -5.09 -8.96
C ALA A 235 -13.79 -4.85 -7.47
N VAL A 236 -13.79 -3.58 -7.03
CA VAL A 236 -14.12 -3.19 -5.65
C VAL A 236 -15.55 -3.60 -5.28
N GLU A 237 -16.55 -3.31 -6.12
CA GLU A 237 -17.94 -3.74 -5.89
C GLU A 237 -18.06 -5.25 -5.72
N GLN A 238 -17.38 -6.04 -6.55
CA GLN A 238 -17.38 -7.50 -6.44
C GLN A 238 -16.68 -8.01 -5.18
N ALA A 239 -15.67 -7.31 -4.70
CA ALA A 239 -14.94 -7.65 -3.48
C ALA A 239 -15.73 -7.34 -2.20
N LEU A 240 -16.67 -6.39 -2.27
CA LEU A 240 -17.51 -5.99 -1.13
C LEU A 240 -18.68 -6.95 -0.87
N ARG A 241 -19.22 -7.56 -1.92
CA ARG A 241 -20.26 -8.61 -1.85
C ARG A 241 -19.81 -9.82 -1.03
#